data_AF-A0A529JWY3-F1
#
_entry.id   AF-A0A529JWY3-F1
#
_cell.length_a   1.000
_cell.length_b   1.000
_cell.length_c   1.000
_cell.angle_alpha   90.00
_cell.angle_beta   90.00
_cell.angle_gamma   90.00
#
_symmetry.space_group_name_H-M   'P 1'
#
loop_
_entity.id
_entity.type
_entity.pdbx_description
1 polymer ?
#
loop_
_entity_poly.entity_id
_entity_poly.type
_entity_poly.pdbx_seq_one_letter_code
_entity_poly.pdbx_strand_id
1 'polypeptide(L)'
;MSVRPSDDAQTILAQALAIDPAAETDRIVTALRQQLRGIRKRGLTLGLSGGIDSSVSVALAARAVGPQNVLCLFMPENDSDPESLRLGRVVA
;
A
#
# COMPACT_ATOMS: atom_id res chain seq x y z
N MET A 1 -6.71 -2.44 29.32
CA MET A 1 -6.25 -1.13 29.83
C MET A 1 -6.00 -0.24 28.63
N SER A 2 -6.94 0.65 28.28
CA SER A 2 -6.80 1.53 27.11
C SER A 2 -6.09 2.81 27.56
N VAL A 3 -4.80 2.93 27.28
CA VAL A 3 -4.05 4.16 27.50
C VAL A 3 -4.54 5.17 26.47
N ARG A 4 -5.23 6.23 26.91
CA ARG A 4 -5.58 7.33 26.01
C ARG A 4 -4.28 8.09 25.69
N PRO A 5 -3.99 8.39 24.41
CA PRO A 5 -2.85 9.24 24.08
C PRO A 5 -2.98 10.59 24.80
N SER A 6 -1.86 11.18 25.21
CA SER A 6 -1.85 12.57 25.68
C SER A 6 -2.32 13.51 24.57
N ASP A 7 -2.83 14.68 24.93
CA ASP A 7 -3.30 15.68 23.96
C ASP A 7 -2.19 16.09 22.98
N ASP A 8 -0.93 16.12 23.45
CA ASP A 8 0.25 16.35 22.62
C ASP A 8 0.45 15.24 21.57
N ALA A 9 0.25 13.98 21.96
CA ALA A 9 0.35 12.84 21.06
C ALA A 9 -0.77 12.83 20.01
N GLN A 10 -1.99 13.23 20.39
CA GLN A 10 -3.10 13.42 19.44
C GLN A 10 -2.83 14.55 18.46
N THR A 11 -2.22 15.65 18.92
CA THR A 11 -1.89 16.79 18.08
C THR A 11 -0.80 16.44 17.06
N ILE A 12 0.25 15.75 17.49
CA ILE A 12 1.31 15.26 16.59
C ILE A 12 0.73 14.28 15.56
N LEU A 13 -0.13 13.36 15.98
CA LEU A 13 -0.77 12.40 15.07
C LEU A 13 -1.66 13.11 14.04
N ALA A 14 -2.48 14.07 14.48
CA ALA A 14 -3.34 14.83 13.58
C ALA A 14 -2.53 15.61 12.53
N GLN A 15 -1.41 16.20 12.94
CA GLN A 15 -0.49 16.90 12.03
C GLN A 15 0.21 15.92 11.08
N ALA A 16 0.65 14.76 11.55
CA ALA A 16 1.27 13.74 10.71
C ALA A 16 0.29 13.17 9.66
N LEU A 17 -1.01 13.14 9.98
CA LEU A 17 -2.07 12.69 9.09
C LEU A 17 -2.69 13.83 8.25
N ALA A 18 -2.22 15.07 8.41
CA ALA A 18 -2.65 16.22 7.61
C ALA A 18 -2.02 16.20 6.22
N ILE A 19 -2.41 15.20 5.41
CA ILE A 19 -2.01 15.06 4.01
C ILE A 19 -3.23 15.26 3.10
N ASP A 20 -2.98 15.75 1.88
CA ASP A 20 -3.94 15.63 0.78
C ASP A 20 -3.75 14.23 0.15
N PRO A 21 -4.69 13.29 0.32
CA PRO A 21 -4.52 11.92 -0.16
C PRO A 21 -4.46 11.83 -1.68
N ALA A 22 -5.08 12.76 -2.40
CA ALA A 22 -5.10 12.78 -3.86
C ALA A 22 -3.78 13.33 -4.41
N ALA A 23 -3.29 14.45 -3.86
CA ALA A 23 -2.00 15.00 -4.26
C ALA A 23 -0.85 14.05 -3.94
N GLU A 24 -0.87 13.41 -2.77
CA GLU A 24 0.17 12.47 -2.35
C GLU A 24 0.16 11.19 -3.19
N THR A 25 -1.03 10.71 -3.52
CA THR A 25 -1.26 9.66 -4.51
C THR A 25 -0.55 9.96 -5.84
N ASP A 26 -0.74 11.15 -6.40
CA ASP A 26 -0.21 11.51 -7.71
C ASP A 26 1.31 11.66 -7.67
N ARG A 27 1.82 12.19 -6.55
CA ARG A 27 3.25 12.30 -6.29
C ARG A 27 3.91 10.92 -6.25
N ILE A 28 3.35 9.97 -5.50
CA ILE A 28 3.89 8.61 -5.39
C ILE A 28 3.81 7.87 -6.74
N VAL A 29 2.67 7.95 -7.42
CA VAL A 29 2.49 7.33 -8.75
C VAL A 29 3.50 7.86 -9.76
N THR A 30 3.76 9.16 -9.75
CA THR A 30 4.76 9.79 -10.62
C THR A 30 6.16 9.29 -10.30
N ALA A 31 6.52 9.22 -9.02
CA ALA A 31 7.81 8.70 -8.58
C ALA A 31 8.01 7.22 -8.99
N LEU A 32 7.00 6.37 -8.82
CA LEU A 32 7.04 4.97 -9.26
C LEU A 32 7.31 4.85 -10.76
N ARG A 33 6.61 5.65 -11.59
CA ARG A 33 6.83 5.67 -13.05
C ARG A 33 8.25 6.10 -13.42
N GLN A 34 8.80 7.10 -12.71
CA GLN A 34 10.17 7.57 -12.95
C GLN A 34 11.21 6.51 -12.58
N GLN A 35 11.06 5.87 -11.42
CA GLN A 35 11.95 4.80 -10.98
C GLN A 35 11.94 3.62 -11.97
N LEU A 36 10.76 3.20 -12.42
CA LEU A 36 10.62 2.13 -13.42
C LEU A 36 11.29 2.45 -14.76
N ARG A 37 11.17 3.71 -15.23
CA ARG A 37 11.88 4.18 -16.43
C ARG A 37 13.39 4.09 -16.25
N GLY A 38 13.90 4.46 -15.08
CA GLY A 38 15.33 4.37 -14.75
C GLY A 38 15.90 2.95 -14.85
N ILE A 39 15.11 1.95 -14.47
CA ILE A 39 15.52 0.53 -14.53
C ILE A 39 15.00 -0.22 -15.78
N ARG A 40 14.35 0.49 -16.71
CA ARG A 40 13.76 -0.05 -17.95
C ARG A 40 12.79 -1.22 -17.71
N LYS A 41 12.00 -1.13 -16.64
CA LYS A 41 10.94 -2.11 -16.33
C LYS A 41 9.56 -1.52 -16.64
N ARG A 42 8.61 -2.41 -16.92
CA ARG A 42 7.25 -2.06 -17.38
C ARG A 42 6.15 -2.47 -16.41
N GLY A 43 6.51 -3.12 -15.30
CA GLY A 43 5.58 -3.68 -14.33
C GLY A 43 6.23 -3.88 -12.97
N LEU A 44 5.42 -4.28 -11.99
CA LEU A 44 5.80 -4.44 -10.59
C LEU A 44 5.30 -5.79 -10.06
N THR A 45 6.08 -6.39 -9.16
CA THR A 45 5.67 -7.57 -8.39
C THR A 45 5.62 -7.19 -6.92
N LEU A 46 4.50 -7.45 -6.25
CA LEU A 46 4.31 -7.11 -4.84
C LEU A 46 3.79 -8.32 -4.05
N GLY A 47 4.25 -8.47 -2.82
CA GLY A 47 3.61 -9.36 -1.86
C GLY A 47 2.31 -8.76 -1.35
N LEU A 48 1.24 -9.56 -1.28
CA LEU A 48 -0.08 -9.14 -0.82
C LEU A 48 -0.51 -10.01 0.36
N SER A 49 -0.53 -9.43 1.56
CA SER A 49 -0.89 -10.13 2.79
C SER A 49 -2.35 -9.96 3.17
N GLY A 50 -3.08 -9.01 2.56
CA GLY A 50 -4.42 -8.61 2.97
C GLY A 50 -4.45 -7.47 3.99
N GLY A 51 -3.29 -6.97 4.43
CA GLY A 51 -3.18 -5.77 5.25
C GLY A 51 -3.29 -4.47 4.45
N ILE A 52 -3.58 -3.37 5.15
CA ILE A 52 -3.79 -2.05 4.55
C ILE A 52 -2.58 -1.55 3.75
N ASP A 53 -1.37 -1.72 4.28
CA ASP A 53 -0.13 -1.22 3.64
C ASP A 53 0.11 -1.90 2.29
N SER A 54 0.00 -3.23 2.25
CA SER A 54 0.14 -4.01 1.01
C SER A 54 -0.96 -3.69 0.01
N SER A 55 -2.19 -3.44 0.49
CA SER A 55 -3.34 -3.10 -0.36
C SER A 55 -3.19 -1.73 -1.01
N VAL A 56 -2.77 -0.72 -0.23
CA VAL A 56 -2.48 0.62 -0.73
C VAL A 56 -1.33 0.58 -1.73
N SER A 57 -0.29 -0.21 -1.46
CA SER A 57 0.85 -0.38 -2.36
C SER A 57 0.44 -0.99 -3.71
N VAL A 58 -0.40 -2.03 -3.71
CA VAL A 58 -0.95 -2.64 -4.95
C VAL A 58 -1.80 -1.64 -5.72
N ALA A 59 -2.68 -0.89 -5.04
CA ALA A 59 -3.51 0.12 -5.69
C ALA A 59 -2.68 1.23 -6.35
N LEU A 60 -1.63 1.71 -5.67
CA LEU A 60 -0.68 2.68 -6.21
C LEU A 60 0.09 2.13 -7.42
N ALA A 61 0.54 0.88 -7.34
CA ALA A 61 1.21 0.18 -8.45
C ALA A 61 0.28 0.05 -9.67
N ALA A 62 -0.95 -0.42 -9.47
CA ALA A 62 -1.93 -0.56 -10.54
C ALA A 62 -2.26 0.79 -11.20
N ARG A 63 -2.35 1.87 -10.43
CA ARG A 63 -2.52 3.23 -10.97
C ARG A 63 -1.27 3.72 -11.72
N ALA A 64 -0.08 3.29 -11.32
CA ALA A 64 1.17 3.69 -11.96
C ALA A 64 1.39 3.00 -13.32
N VAL A 65 1.17 1.69 -13.40
CA VAL A 65 1.53 0.88 -14.59
C VAL A 65 0.36 0.18 -15.28
N GLY A 66 -0.85 0.29 -14.74
CA GLY A 66 -2.01 -0.50 -15.13
C GLY A 66 -2.04 -1.85 -14.40
N PRO A 67 -3.22 -2.34 -13.97
CA PRO A 67 -3.34 -3.58 -13.20
C PRO A 67 -2.76 -4.80 -13.91
N GLN A 68 -2.84 -4.86 -15.25
CA GLN A 68 -2.27 -5.93 -16.07
C GLN A 68 -0.74 -6.05 -16.00
N ASN A 69 -0.06 -5.00 -15.52
CA ASN A 69 1.40 -4.99 -15.33
C ASN A 69 1.80 -5.14 -13.86
N VAL A 70 0.87 -5.55 -12.99
CA VAL A 70 1.11 -5.81 -11.58
C VAL A 70 0.90 -7.29 -11.29
N LEU A 71 1.91 -7.93 -10.72
CA LEU A 71 1.81 -9.30 -10.21
C LEU A 71 1.72 -9.28 -8.68
N CYS A 72 0.58 -9.71 -8.14
CA CYS A 72 0.39 -9.88 -6.70
C CYS A 72 0.76 -11.31 -6.28
N LEU A 73 1.66 -11.44 -5.30
CA LEU A 73 2.07 -12.72 -4.73
C LEU A 73 1.48 -12.90 -3.34
N PHE A 74 0.70 -13.97 -3.16
CA PHE A 74 0.25 -14.42 -1.85
C PHE A 74 1.27 -15.41 -1.29
N MET A 75 1.78 -15.15 -0.09
CA MET A 75 2.76 -16.02 0.60
C MET A 75 2.24 -16.39 1.99
N PRO A 76 1.16 -17.21 2.09
CA PRO A 76 0.63 -17.62 3.39
C PRO A 76 1.57 -18.62 4.09
N GLU A 77 1.64 -18.52 5.41
CA GLU A 77 2.28 -19.51 6.29
C GLU A 77 1.22 -20.33 7.03
N ASN A 78 1.63 -21.42 7.68
CA ASN A 78 0.69 -22.37 8.31
C ASN A 78 -0.14 -21.74 9.45
N ASP A 79 0.40 -20.70 10.11
CA ASP A 79 -0.27 -19.94 11.17
C ASP A 79 -0.91 -18.64 10.66
N SER A 80 -0.96 -18.42 9.34
CA SER A 80 -1.60 -17.22 8.77
C SER A 80 -3.11 -17.28 8.95
N ASP A 81 -3.69 -16.14 9.37
CA ASP A 81 -5.14 -16.01 9.47
C ASP A 81 -5.79 -16.21 8.08
N PRO A 82 -6.71 -17.17 7.92
CA PRO A 82 -7.42 -17.40 6.67
C PRO A 82 -8.10 -16.14 6.10
N GLU A 83 -8.50 -15.21 6.97
CA GLU A 83 -9.14 -13.95 6.60
C GLU A 83 -8.17 -13.00 5.88
N SER A 84 -6.89 -13.05 6.22
CA SER A 84 -5.85 -12.24 5.57
C SER A 84 -5.71 -12.64 4.09
N LEU A 85 -5.70 -13.94 3.81
CA LEU A 85 -5.68 -14.44 2.44
C LEU A 85 -6.97 -14.07 1.68
N ARG A 86 -8.13 -14.12 2.35
CA ARG A 86 -9.41 -13.72 1.75
C ARG A 86 -9.42 -12.24 1.37
N LEU A 87 -9.00 -11.36 2.26
CA LEU A 87 -8.94 -9.91 2.02
C LEU A 87 -7.93 -9.58 0.92
N GLY A 88 -6.76 -10.21 0.92
CA GLY A 88 -5.78 -10.04 -0.14
C GLY A 88 -6.35 -10.37 -1.53
N ARG A 89 -7.13 -11.46 -1.67
CA ARG A 89 -7.77 -11.82 -2.95
C ARG A 89 -8.82 -10.84 -3.45
N VAL A 90 -9.40 -10.01 -2.58
CA VAL A 90 -10.36 -8.97 -2.99
C VAL A 90 -9.62 -7.79 -3.64
N VAL A 91 -8.36 -7.56 -3.26
CA VAL A 91 -7.56 -6.43 -3.73
C VAL A 91 -6.81 -6.74 -5.03
N ALA A 92 -6.37 -8.00 -5.22
CA ALA A 92 -5.65 -8.44 -6.41
C ALA A 92 -6.56 -8.53 -7.65
#